data_AF-A0A1L9BJL4-F1
#
_entry.id   AF-A0A1L9BJL4-F1
#
_cell.length_a   1.000
_cell.length_b   1.000
_cell.length_c   1.000
_cell.angle_alpha   90.00
_cell.angle_beta   90.00
_cell.angle_gamma   90.00
#
_symmetry.space_group_name_H-M   'P 1'
#
loop_
_entity.id
_entity.type
_entity.pdbx_description
1 polymer ?
#
loop_
_entity_poly.entity_id
_entity_poly.type
_entity_poly.pdbx_seq_one_letter_code
_entity_poly.pdbx_strand_id
1 'polypeptide(L)' 'MCNYLARKLGVTPEQVDTKKTFDSFGLDSAEAVRMVGDLEDFVGRKLSPSLPFKYPTIEALSQHLDAGKH' A
#
# COMPACT_ATOMS: atom_id res chain seq x y z
N MET A 1 7.45 -4.66 -0.24
CA MET A 1 6.33 -3.79 0.17
C MET A 1 6.60 -3.09 1.50
N CYS A 2 6.75 -3.85 2.60
CA CYS A 2 6.92 -3.24 3.93
C CYS A 2 8.12 -2.29 4.01
N ASN A 3 9.25 -2.63 3.38
CA ASN A 3 10.44 -1.75 3.37
C ASN A 3 10.25 -0.45 2.56
N TYR A 4 9.38 -0.45 1.54
CA TYR A 4 9.05 0.74 0.75
C TYR A 4 8.10 1.67 1.53
N LEU A 5 7.06 1.08 2.13
CA LEU A 5 6.09 1.79 2.96
C LEU A 5 6.74 2.36 4.22
N ALA A 6 7.63 1.58 4.85
CA ALA A 6 8.50 2.02 5.94
C ALA A 6 9.28 3.30 5.60
N ARG A 7 9.95 3.33 4.44
CA ARG A 7 10.69 4.51 3.99
C ARG A 7 9.80 5.70 3.66
N LYS A 8 8.62 5.48 3.06
CA LYS A 8 7.66 6.56 2.76
C LYS A 8 7.01 7.14 4.01
N LEU A 9 6.71 6.30 5.01
CA LEU A 9 6.04 6.67 6.25
C LEU A 9 7.02 7.06 7.36
N GLY A 10 8.33 6.92 7.14
CA GLY A 10 9.37 7.21 8.13
C GLY A 10 9.40 6.25 9.33
N VAL A 11 8.86 5.04 9.18
CA VAL A 11 8.77 4.01 10.23
C VAL A 11 9.56 2.77 9.82
N THR A 12 9.95 1.90 10.75
CA THR A 12 10.57 0.61 10.37
C THR A 12 9.51 -0.36 9.82
N PRO A 13 9.87 -1.28 8.90
CA PRO A 13 8.92 -2.25 8.33
C PRO A 13 8.24 -3.14 9.38
N GLU A 14 8.82 -3.27 10.57
CA GLU A 14 8.28 -3.97 11.73
C GLU A 14 7.28 -3.13 12.54
N GLN A 15 7.34 -1.79 12.40
CA GLN A 15 6.40 -0.83 12.99
C GLN A 15 5.22 -0.51 12.06
N VAL A 16 5.28 -0.93 10.79
CA VAL A 16 4.14 -0.83 9.88
C VAL A 16 3.12 -1.88 10.29
N ASP A 17 2.09 -1.44 11.03
CA ASP A 17 0.96 -2.28 11.38
C ASP A 17 0.11 -2.58 10.13
N THR A 18 0.46 -3.62 9.40
CA THR A 18 -0.13 -3.92 8.08
C THR A 18 -1.64 -4.19 8.13
N LYS A 19 -2.21 -4.36 9.33
CA LYS A 19 -3.64 -4.58 9.58
C LYS A 19 -4.42 -3.28 9.77
N LYS A 20 -3.75 -2.16 10.03
CA LYS A 20 -4.41 -0.85 10.08
C LYS A 20 -4.80 -0.39 8.70
N THR A 21 -5.90 0.36 8.65
CA THR A 21 -6.36 0.98 7.41
C THR A 21 -5.48 2.18 7.06
N PHE A 22 -5.39 2.53 5.77
CA PHE A 22 -4.65 3.73 5.34
C PHE A 22 -5.12 5.00 6.08
N ASP A 23 -6.43 5.13 6.30
CA ASP A 23 -7.04 6.19 7.09
C ASP A 23 -6.52 6.23 8.54
N SER A 24 -6.36 5.06 9.18
CA SER A 24 -5.79 4.96 10.54
C SER A 24 -4.31 5.33 10.61
N PHE A 25 -3.61 5.39 9.48
CA PHE A 25 -2.25 5.90 9.37
C PHE A 25 -2.20 7.41 9.14
N GLY A 26 -3.34 8.09 9.08
CA GLY A 26 -3.43 9.51 8.72
C GLY A 26 -3.23 9.76 7.22
N LEU A 27 -3.35 8.72 6.39
CA LEU A 27 -3.31 8.88 4.93
C LEU A 27 -4.70 9.25 4.44
N ASP A 28 -4.84 10.49 3.99
CA ASP A 28 -6.04 10.96 3.30
C ASP A 28 -6.31 10.14 2.03
N SER A 29 -7.57 10.11 1.57
CA SER A 29 -7.96 9.30 0.38
C SER A 29 -7.09 9.59 -0.85
N ALA A 30 -6.68 10.85 -1.04
CA ALA A 30 -5.77 11.24 -2.12
C ALA A 30 -4.34 10.70 -1.95
N GLU A 31 -3.83 10.66 -0.72
CA GLU A 31 -2.51 10.10 -0.40
C GLU A 31 -2.48 8.58 -0.61
N ALA A 32 -3.57 7.89 -0.25
CA ALA A 32 -3.72 6.47 -0.49
C ALA A 32 -3.72 6.12 -2.00
N VAL A 33 -4.41 6.93 -2.82
CA VAL A 33 -4.39 6.78 -4.29
C VAL A 33 -3.00 7.06 -4.87
N ARG A 34 -2.31 8.10 -4.38
CA ARG A 34 -0.92 8.38 -4.79
C ARG A 34 0.02 7.23 -4.45
N MET A 35 -0.12 6.66 -3.25
CA MET A 35 0.65 5.49 -2.83
C MET A 35 0.46 4.32 -3.80
N VAL A 36 -0.75 4.10 -4.30
CA VAL A 36 -1.00 3.04 -5.30
C VAL A 36 -0.34 3.35 -6.64
N GLY A 37 -0.36 4.60 -7.11
CA GLY A 37 0.35 4.98 -8.33
C GLY A 37 1.87 4.80 -8.23
N ASP A 38 2.44 5.14 -7.08
CA ASP A 38 3.84 4.85 -6.75
C ASP A 38 4.15 3.33 -6.73
N LEU A 39 3.21 2.53 -6.23
CA LEU A 39 3.32 1.07 -6.23
C LEU A 39 3.18 0.46 -7.63
N GLU A 40 2.41 1.08 -8.54
CA GLU A 40 2.35 0.67 -9.95
C GLU A 40 3.73 0.73 -10.59
N ASP A 41 4.42 1.86 -10.38
CA ASP A 41 5.77 2.08 -10.89
C ASP A 41 6.76 1.10 -10.27
N PHE A 42 6.69 0.91 -8.95
CA PHE A 42 7.58 -0.02 -8.24
C PHE A 42 7.41 -1.49 -8.64
N VAL A 43 6.16 -1.94 -8.83
CA VAL A 43 5.85 -3.33 -9.23
C VAL A 43 5.99 -3.50 -10.75
N GLY A 44 6.04 -2.41 -11.51
CA GLY A 44 6.07 -2.41 -12.97
C GLY A 44 4.77 -2.94 -13.58
N ARG A 45 3.64 -2.74 -12.90
CA ARG A 45 2.32 -3.28 -13.31
C ARG A 45 1.24 -2.25 -13.07
N LYS A 46 0.23 -2.25 -13.95
CA LYS A 46 -0.93 -1.39 -13.78
C LYS A 46 -1.78 -1.84 -12.61
N LEU A 47 -2.08 -0.93 -11.70
CA LEU A 47 -2.92 -1.13 -10.52
C LEU A 47 -4.13 -0.20 -10.61
N SER A 48 -5.23 -0.66 -10.03
CA SER A 48 -6.44 0.17 -10.04
C SER A 48 -6.35 1.22 -8.92
N PRO A 49 -6.66 2.50 -9.19
CA PRO A 49 -6.71 3.54 -8.14
C PRO A 49 -7.82 3.29 -7.11
N SER A 50 -8.73 2.34 -7.38
CA SER A 50 -9.73 1.84 -6.44
C SER A 50 -9.22 0.76 -5.48
N LEU A 51 -7.98 0.30 -5.62
CA LEU A 51 -7.38 -0.67 -4.71
C LEU A 51 -7.37 -0.24 -3.24
N PRO A 52 -7.11 1.03 -2.86
CA PRO A 52 -7.18 1.44 -1.45
C PRO A 52 -8.59 1.31 -0.88
N PHE A 53 -9.62 1.40 -1.72
CA PHE A 53 -11.00 1.22 -1.29
C PHE A 53 -11.37 -0.27 -1.15
N LYS A 54 -10.83 -1.13 -2.03
CA LYS A 54 -11.05 -2.58 -1.98
C LYS A 54 -10.22 -3.28 -0.92
N TYR A 55 -9.00 -2.79 -0.73
CA TYR A 55 -7.98 -3.34 0.15
C TYR A 55 -7.52 -2.20 1.06
N PRO A 56 -8.32 -1.83 2.07
CA PRO A 56 -8.04 -0.65 2.89
C PRO A 56 -6.82 -0.81 3.79
N THR A 57 -6.19 -1.98 3.82
CA THR A 57 -5.02 -2.29 4.62
C THR A 57 -3.81 -2.62 3.74
N ILE A 58 -2.61 -2.35 4.27
CA ILE A 58 -1.35 -2.66 3.61
C ILE A 58 -1.20 -4.17 3.38
N GLU A 59 -1.65 -5.00 4.33
CA GLU A 59 -1.63 -6.45 4.22
C GLU A 59 -2.46 -6.93 3.03
N ALA A 60 -3.71 -6.49 2.92
CA ALA A 60 -4.61 -6.93 1.87
C ALA A 60 -4.13 -6.45 0.49
N LEU A 61 -3.60 -5.22 0.40
CA LEU A 61 -2.99 -4.70 -0.81
C LEU A 61 -1.75 -5.51 -1.20
N SER A 62 -0.89 -5.83 -0.24
CA SER A 62 0.34 -6.59 -0.47
C SER A 62 0.06 -8.04 -0.85
N GLN A 63 -0.93 -8.69 -0.25
CA GLN A 63 -1.37 -10.04 -0.63
C GLN A 63 -1.94 -10.06 -2.04
N HIS A 64 -2.74 -9.05 -2.43
CA HIS A 64 -3.24 -8.94 -3.79
C HIS A 64 -2.09 -8.81 -4.81
N LEU A 65 -1.07 -8.02 -4.47
CA LEU A 65 0.11 -7.79 -5.31
C LEU A 65 1.02 -9.03 -5.39
N ASP A 66 1.08 -9.84 -4.34
CA ASP A 66 1.79 -11.13 -4.33
C ASP A 66 1.04 -12.21 -5.11
N ALA A 67 -0.28 -12.30 -4.95
CA ALA A 67 -1.14 -13.24 -5.66
C ALA A 67 -1.10 -13.03 -7.20
N GLY A 68 -0.88 -11.80 -7.65
CA GLY A 68 -0.72 -11.49 -9.08
C GLY A 68 0.62 -11.96 -9.68
N LYS A 69 1.63 -12.37 -8.89
CA LYS A 69 2.99 -12.67 -9.38
C LYS A 69 3.20 -14.01 -10.10
N HIS A 70 2.14 -14.74 -10.49
CA HIS A 70 2.26 -15.90 -11.39
C HIS A 70 2.13 -15.51 -12.86
#